data_AF-A0A518EWU6-F1
#
_entry.id   AF-A0A518EWU6-F1
#
_cell.length_a   1.000
_cell.length_b   1.000
_cell.length_c   1.000
_cell.angle_alpha   90.00
_cell.angle_beta   90.00
_cell.angle_gamma   90.00
#
_symmetry.space_group_name_H-M   'P 1'
#
loop_
_entity.id
_entity.type
_entity.pdbx_description
1 polymer ?
#
loop_
_entity_poly.entity_id
_entity_poly.type
_entity_poly.pdbx_seq_one_letter_code
_entity_poly.pdbx_strand_id
1 'polypeptide(L)'
;MLKTFFLPLALILPVLSCGASEGSTEAGPAAGAETASPAAGAPKAQTVAIESATRELRCGCKIDSVGHCGNYVAVGDEWLEIANPKDHGLNNMEWCGVPANQKTQGTVAGERTADGKIQVATLEIAGK
;
A
#
# COMPACT_ATOMS: atom_id res chain seq x y z
N MET A 1 16.51 -9.53 -41.94
CA MET A 1 16.65 -10.94 -41.50
C MET A 1 15.90 -11.10 -40.18
N LEU A 2 14.92 -11.99 -40.20
CA LEU A 2 13.89 -12.20 -39.17
C LEU A 2 14.40 -13.22 -38.14
N LYS A 3 14.17 -12.99 -36.83
CA LYS A 3 14.25 -14.08 -35.84
C LYS A 3 13.19 -13.91 -34.76
N THR A 4 12.00 -14.38 -35.13
CA THR A 4 10.87 -14.69 -34.29
C THR A 4 11.25 -15.84 -33.35
N PHE A 5 11.16 -15.63 -32.04
CA PHE A 5 11.11 -16.73 -31.07
C PHE A 5 9.70 -16.79 -30.50
N PHE A 6 8.95 -17.76 -31.03
CA PHE A 6 7.70 -18.28 -30.49
C PHE A 6 8.05 -19.22 -29.33
N LEU A 7 7.47 -19.03 -28.15
CA LEU A 7 7.38 -20.08 -27.12
C LEU A 7 5.96 -20.07 -26.53
N PRO A 8 5.22 -21.18 -26.63
CA PRO A 8 3.87 -21.29 -26.09
C PRO A 8 3.87 -21.85 -24.66
N LEU A 9 2.90 -21.35 -23.88
CA LEU A 9 1.94 -22.14 -23.10
C LEU A 9 2.48 -23.20 -22.11
N ALA A 10 2.35 -22.93 -20.81
CA ALA A 10 1.93 -23.94 -19.84
C ALA A 10 1.24 -23.28 -18.64
N LEU A 11 -0.04 -23.60 -18.52
CA LEU A 11 -1.02 -23.12 -17.57
C LEU A 11 -1.14 -24.19 -16.48
N ILE A 12 -0.79 -23.89 -15.23
CA ILE A 12 -1.09 -24.76 -14.08
C ILE A 12 -1.51 -23.90 -12.88
N LEU A 13 -2.83 -23.86 -12.67
CA LEU A 13 -3.51 -23.40 -11.45
C LEU A 13 -3.66 -24.58 -10.48
N PRO A 14 -3.27 -24.43 -9.21
CA PRO A 14 -3.89 -25.19 -8.12
C PRO A 14 -4.96 -24.33 -7.43
N VAL A 15 -6.22 -24.72 -7.62
CA VAL A 15 -7.37 -24.34 -6.79
C VAL A 15 -7.18 -24.96 -5.40
N LEU A 16 -6.90 -24.12 -4.39
CA LEU A 16 -6.85 -24.58 -3.01
C LEU A 16 -8.23 -24.48 -2.36
N SER A 17 -8.56 -25.60 -1.73
CA SER A 17 -9.87 -26.06 -1.29
C SER A 17 -10.46 -25.29 -0.11
N CYS A 18 -11.79 -25.32 -0.13
CA CYS A 18 -12.75 -25.10 0.94
C CYS A 18 -12.28 -25.56 2.34
N GLY A 19 -12.57 -24.72 3.34
CA GLY A 19 -12.52 -25.05 4.76
C GLY A 19 -13.53 -24.20 5.51
N ALA A 20 -14.80 -24.62 5.50
CA ALA A 20 -15.77 -24.20 6.49
C ALA A 20 -15.44 -24.92 7.82
N SER A 21 -15.22 -24.16 8.88
CA SER A 21 -15.20 -24.68 10.25
C SER A 21 -16.19 -23.88 11.06
N GLU A 22 -17.40 -24.46 11.17
CA GLU A 22 -18.37 -24.12 12.19
C GLU A 22 -17.89 -24.73 13.50
N GLY A 23 -17.48 -23.87 14.44
CA GLY A 23 -17.05 -24.23 15.78
C GLY A 23 -17.88 -23.47 16.80
N SER A 24 -19.01 -24.06 17.19
CA SER A 24 -19.81 -23.67 18.33
C SER A 24 -19.13 -24.15 19.61
N THR A 25 -18.83 -23.28 20.57
CA THR A 25 -18.67 -23.64 22.00
C THR A 25 -18.80 -22.39 22.90
N GLU A 26 -19.94 -22.34 23.59
CA GLU A 26 -20.11 -22.14 25.04
C GLU A 26 -19.30 -21.08 25.80
N ALA A 27 -20.06 -20.20 26.45
CA ALA A 27 -19.62 -19.23 27.43
C ALA A 27 -19.16 -19.88 28.75
N GLY A 28 -18.07 -19.38 29.33
CA GLY A 28 -17.68 -19.62 30.72
C GLY A 28 -17.02 -18.37 31.30
N PRO A 29 -17.49 -17.81 32.43
CA PRO A 29 -16.83 -16.69 33.08
C PRO A 29 -15.76 -17.21 34.06
N ALA A 30 -14.51 -16.80 33.87
CA ALA A 30 -13.48 -16.93 34.88
C ALA A 30 -12.78 -15.58 35.06
N ALA A 31 -13.11 -14.94 36.18
CA ALA A 31 -12.39 -13.80 36.71
C ALA A 31 -10.97 -14.24 37.07
N GLY A 32 -9.99 -13.77 36.31
CA GLY A 32 -8.58 -13.80 36.66
C GLY A 32 -8.08 -12.36 36.76
N ALA A 33 -7.81 -11.90 37.98
CA ALA A 33 -7.13 -10.64 38.22
C ALA A 33 -5.65 -10.82 37.88
N GLU A 34 -5.25 -10.44 36.67
CA GLU A 34 -3.84 -10.34 36.30
C GLU A 34 -3.37 -8.90 36.51
N THR A 35 -2.43 -8.75 37.46
CA THR A 35 -1.69 -7.53 37.72
C THR A 35 -0.99 -7.08 36.44
N ALA A 36 -1.46 -5.99 35.84
CA ALA A 36 -0.84 -5.34 34.70
C ALA A 36 0.57 -4.85 35.09
N SER A 37 1.58 -5.60 34.67
CA SER A 37 2.96 -5.14 34.63
C SER A 37 3.06 -3.99 33.60
N PRO A 38 3.66 -2.83 33.91
CA PRO A 38 3.81 -1.76 32.95
C PRO A 38 4.74 -2.23 31.83
N ALA A 39 4.14 -2.51 30.66
CA ALA A 39 4.88 -2.80 29.45
C ALA A 39 5.83 -1.64 29.16
N ALA A 40 7.12 -1.94 29.12
CA ALA A 40 8.16 -1.04 28.68
C ALA A 40 7.75 -0.40 27.34
N GLY A 41 7.82 0.93 27.28
CA GLY A 41 7.34 1.71 26.15
C GLY A 41 7.86 1.17 24.83
N ALA A 42 6.93 0.85 23.92
CA ALA A 42 7.27 0.49 22.56
C ALA A 42 8.18 1.58 21.96
N PRO A 43 9.22 1.20 21.19
CA PRO A 43 10.08 2.18 20.53
C PRO A 43 9.19 3.07 19.67
N LYS A 44 9.27 4.39 19.92
CA LYS A 44 8.58 5.39 19.10
C LYS A 44 9.08 5.20 17.67
N ALA A 45 8.20 4.70 16.81
CA ALA A 45 8.39 4.62 15.38
C ALA A 45 8.95 5.97 14.87
N GLN A 46 10.16 5.97 14.33
CA GLN A 46 10.76 7.18 13.77
C GLN A 46 10.11 7.43 12.41
N THR A 47 9.48 8.60 12.25
CA THR A 47 9.01 9.09 10.95
C THR A 47 10.10 9.94 10.31
N VAL A 48 10.20 9.90 8.97
CA VAL A 48 11.19 10.68 8.21
C VAL A 48 10.44 11.69 7.36
N ALA A 49 10.73 12.98 7.54
CA ALA A 49 10.12 14.04 6.75
C ALA A 49 10.48 13.91 5.25
N ILE A 50 9.48 14.06 4.40
CA ILE A 50 9.61 14.12 2.94
C ILE A 50 9.25 15.53 2.51
N GLU A 51 10.26 16.27 2.07
CA GLU A 51 10.14 17.64 1.59
C GLU A 51 9.21 17.76 0.38
N SER A 52 8.55 18.92 0.30
CA SER A 52 7.62 19.26 -0.77
C SER A 52 8.33 19.28 -2.12
N ALA A 53 7.88 18.45 -3.05
CA ALA A 53 8.37 18.44 -4.43
C ALA A 53 7.33 17.85 -5.39
N THR A 54 7.45 18.16 -6.68
CA THR A 54 6.64 17.52 -7.73
C THR A 54 7.08 16.07 -7.91
N ARG A 55 6.16 15.12 -7.69
CA ARG A 55 6.39 13.68 -7.79
C ARG A 55 5.42 13.02 -8.77
N GLU A 56 5.82 11.87 -9.31
CA GLU A 56 4.91 11.02 -10.09
C GLU A 56 3.98 10.25 -9.14
N LEU A 57 2.70 10.19 -9.50
CA LEU A 57 1.63 9.50 -8.81
C LEU A 57 1.10 8.39 -9.70
N ARG A 58 0.93 7.18 -9.15
CA ARG A 58 0.61 6.00 -9.98
C ARG A 58 -0.11 4.91 -9.19
N CYS A 59 -0.82 4.05 -9.92
CA CYS A 59 -1.41 2.84 -9.37
C CYS A 59 -0.35 1.74 -9.22
N GLY A 60 -0.29 1.09 -8.06
CA GLY A 60 0.66 0.01 -7.77
C GLY A 60 0.56 -1.18 -8.72
N CYS A 61 -0.65 -1.51 -9.21
CA CYS A 61 -0.86 -2.57 -10.20
C CYS A 61 -0.23 -2.28 -11.58
N LYS A 62 0.25 -1.06 -11.81
CA LYS A 62 0.93 -0.63 -13.05
C LYS A 62 2.42 -0.34 -12.81
N ILE A 63 2.94 -0.71 -11.65
CA ILE A 63 4.33 -0.58 -11.26
C ILE A 63 4.89 -1.99 -11.04
N ASP A 64 5.77 -2.43 -11.93
CA ASP A 64 6.29 -3.81 -11.94
C ASP A 64 6.98 -4.19 -10.62
N SER A 65 7.61 -3.24 -9.93
CA SER A 65 8.30 -3.47 -8.66
C SER A 65 7.39 -3.56 -7.43
N VAL A 66 6.11 -3.20 -7.54
CA VAL A 66 5.17 -3.14 -6.40
C VAL A 66 4.30 -4.40 -6.34
N GLY A 67 3.79 -4.87 -7.47
CA GLY A 67 3.05 -6.13 -7.58
C GLY A 67 1.67 -6.18 -6.94
N HIS A 68 1.12 -5.05 -6.44
CA HIS A 68 -0.24 -4.98 -5.90
C HIS A 68 -0.88 -3.60 -6.09
N CYS A 69 -2.22 -3.54 -6.08
CA CYS A 69 -2.96 -2.30 -6.31
C CYS A 69 -2.93 -1.40 -5.08
N GLY A 70 -2.82 -0.09 -5.33
CA GLY A 70 -2.78 0.95 -4.31
C GLY A 70 -2.39 2.27 -4.96
N ASN A 71 -2.39 3.35 -4.19
CA ASN A 71 -1.96 4.65 -4.66
C ASN A 71 -0.53 4.91 -4.20
N TYR A 72 0.35 5.20 -5.15
CA TYR A 72 1.77 5.33 -4.91
C TYR A 72 2.30 6.67 -5.38
N VAL A 73 3.35 7.14 -4.70
CA VAL A 73 4.14 8.30 -5.09
C VAL A 73 5.61 7.91 -5.24
N ALA A 74 6.27 8.43 -6.27
CA ALA A 74 7.69 8.23 -6.49
C ALA A 74 8.52 9.15 -5.58
N VAL A 75 9.36 8.57 -4.71
CA VAL A 75 10.28 9.30 -3.82
C VAL A 75 11.70 8.81 -4.06
N GLY A 76 12.46 9.56 -4.87
CA GLY A 76 13.75 9.06 -5.36
C GLY A 76 13.52 7.89 -6.32
N ASP A 77 14.22 6.78 -6.08
CA ASP A 77 14.06 5.53 -6.85
C ASP A 77 13.00 4.58 -6.25
N GLU A 78 12.31 5.00 -5.19
CA GLU A 78 11.33 4.18 -4.47
C GLU A 78 9.88 4.60 -4.76
N TRP A 79 8.97 3.64 -4.69
CA TRP A 79 7.53 3.86 -4.72
C TRP A 79 6.95 3.68 -3.33
N LEU A 80 6.44 4.75 -2.74
CA LEU A 80 5.83 4.73 -1.41
C LEU A 80 4.31 4.69 -1.55
N GLU A 81 3.67 3.73 -0.89
CA GLU A 81 2.21 3.68 -0.80
C GLU A 81 1.71 4.85 0.06
N ILE A 82 0.65 5.52 -0.36
CA ILE A 82 0.02 6.59 0.41
C ILE A 82 -0.87 5.96 1.50
N ALA A 83 -0.51 6.18 2.77
CA ALA A 83 -1.14 5.55 3.93
C ALA A 83 -2.41 6.26 4.43
N ASN A 84 -2.75 7.42 3.87
CA ASN A 84 -3.88 8.18 4.35
C ASN A 84 -5.20 7.47 3.97
N PRO A 85 -6.15 7.26 4.90
CA PRO A 85 -7.41 6.60 4.55
C PRO A 85 -8.56 7.58 4.24
N LYS A 86 -8.41 8.87 4.56
CA LYS A 86 -9.50 9.88 4.46
C LYS A 86 -9.04 11.18 3.79
N ASP A 87 -7.99 11.81 4.33
CA ASP A 87 -7.45 13.07 3.80
C ASP A 87 -6.21 12.79 2.95
N HIS A 88 -6.21 13.20 1.67
CA HIS A 88 -5.14 12.98 0.68
C HIS A 88 -4.87 11.52 0.28
N GLY A 89 -5.55 10.55 0.90
CA GLY A 89 -5.56 9.16 0.46
C GLY A 89 -6.96 8.72 0.03
N LEU A 90 -7.33 9.28 -1.12
CA LEU A 90 -7.88 8.59 -2.28
C LEU A 90 -8.85 7.46 -1.94
N ASN A 91 -10.11 7.86 -1.75
CA ASN A 91 -11.24 7.01 -1.36
C ASN A 91 -11.50 5.78 -2.25
N ASN A 92 -10.91 5.67 -3.45
CA ASN A 92 -11.18 4.59 -4.42
C ASN A 92 -10.04 4.33 -5.41
N MET A 93 -8.77 4.24 -4.98
CA MET A 93 -7.66 3.97 -5.92
C MET A 93 -7.63 4.97 -7.11
N GLU A 94 -7.68 6.28 -6.81
CA GLU A 94 -7.81 7.37 -7.81
C GLU A 94 -6.89 7.18 -9.03
N TRP A 95 -5.67 6.68 -8.82
CA TRP A 95 -4.69 6.51 -9.88
C TRP A 95 -4.86 5.22 -10.69
N CYS A 96 -5.64 4.25 -10.19
CA CYS A 96 -5.88 3.00 -10.91
C CYS A 96 -6.82 3.19 -12.11
N GLY A 97 -7.66 4.22 -12.11
CA GLY A 97 -8.47 4.62 -13.27
C GLY A 97 -7.67 5.34 -14.38
N VAL A 98 -6.48 5.87 -14.07
CA VAL A 98 -5.67 6.63 -15.03
C VAL A 98 -4.98 5.69 -16.04
N PRO A 99 -5.11 5.88 -17.36
CA PRO A 99 -4.42 5.05 -18.36
C PRO A 99 -2.91 4.97 -18.15
N ALA A 100 -2.29 3.81 -18.44
CA ALA A 100 -0.86 3.58 -18.17
C ALA A 100 0.09 4.49 -18.98
N ASN A 101 -0.37 5.04 -20.10
CA ASN A 101 0.36 5.99 -20.92
C ASN A 101 0.22 7.44 -20.44
N GLN A 102 -0.62 7.71 -19.43
CA GLN A 102 -0.79 9.03 -18.84
C GLN A 102 -0.04 9.09 -17.51
N LYS A 103 0.81 10.12 -17.37
CA LYS A 103 1.48 10.42 -16.11
C LYS A 103 0.62 11.36 -15.30
N THR A 104 0.40 11.02 -14.03
CA THR A 104 -0.14 11.95 -13.05
C THR A 104 1.02 12.48 -12.22
N GLN A 105 1.09 13.80 -12.05
CA GLN A 105 2.08 14.44 -11.22
C GLN A 105 1.40 15.39 -10.24
N GLY A 106 2.00 15.54 -9.07
CA GLY A 106 1.53 16.50 -8.07
C GLY A 106 2.65 16.92 -7.14
N THR A 107 2.49 18.08 -6.50
CA THR A 107 3.34 18.53 -5.41
C THR A 107 2.97 17.74 -4.16
N VAL A 108 3.90 16.95 -3.63
CA VAL A 108 3.70 16.07 -2.49
C VAL A 108 4.68 16.41 -1.37
N ALA A 109 4.16 16.54 -0.16
CA ALA A 109 4.93 16.64 1.08
C ALA A 109 4.30 15.73 2.14
N GLY A 110 5.09 15.22 3.08
CA GLY A 110 4.57 14.36 4.14
C GLY A 110 5.64 13.71 4.99
N GLU A 111 5.29 12.60 5.61
CA GLU A 111 6.19 11.83 6.46
C GLU A 111 6.19 10.38 6.04
N ARG A 112 7.39 9.79 5.93
CA ARG A 112 7.53 8.34 5.83
C ARG A 112 7.18 7.72 7.17
N THR A 113 6.25 6.78 7.14
CA THR A 113 5.83 6.00 8.31
C THR A 113 6.80 4.85 8.56
N ALA A 114 6.78 4.27 9.77
CA ALA A 114 7.70 3.19 10.12
C ALA A 114 7.47 1.88 9.35
N ASP A 115 6.29 1.68 8.77
CA ASP A 115 5.98 0.58 7.85
C ASP A 115 6.41 0.87 6.40
N GLY A 116 7.13 1.96 6.16
CA GLY A 116 7.71 2.29 4.86
C GLY A 116 6.76 2.98 3.88
N LYS A 117 5.55 3.33 4.32
CA LYS A 117 4.56 4.10 3.56
C LYS A 117 4.77 5.61 3.72
N ILE A 118 3.97 6.42 3.04
CA ILE A 118 3.96 7.87 3.22
C ILE A 118 2.60 8.34 3.75
N GLN A 119 2.64 9.08 4.86
CA GLN A 119 1.52 9.89 5.32
C GLN A 119 1.64 11.28 4.70
N VAL A 120 0.81 11.54 3.70
CA VAL A 120 0.84 12.78 2.93
C VAL A 120 0.19 13.91 3.72
N ALA A 121 0.93 15.00 3.90
CA ALA A 121 0.45 16.24 4.53
C ALA A 121 0.01 17.28 3.48
N THR A 122 0.55 17.20 2.26
CA THR A 122 0.19 18.07 1.15
C THR A 122 0.16 17.26 -0.14
N LEU A 123 -0.92 17.37 -0.90
CA LEU A 123 -1.08 16.77 -2.23
C LEU A 123 -1.82 17.76 -3.14
N GLU A 124 -1.09 18.35 -4.08
CA GLU A 124 -1.64 19.26 -5.08
C GLU A 124 -1.39 18.66 -6.47
N ILE A 125 -2.45 18.32 -7.19
CA ILE A 125 -2.33 17.68 -8.51
C ILE A 125 -2.15 18.76 -9.58
N ALA A 126 -1.14 18.62 -10.43
CA ALA A 126 -0.95 19.55 -11.54
C ALA A 126 -2.12 19.43 -12.53
N GLY A 127 -2.89 20.52 -12.70
CA GLY A 127 -3.95 20.61 -13.71
C GLY A 127 -5.33 20.07 -13.29
N LYS A 128 -5.61 19.94 -12.00
CA LYS A 128 -6.98 19.80 -11.47
C LYS A 128 -7.40 21.06 -10.70
#